data_AF-A0A952H910-F1
#
_entry.id   AF-A0A952H910-F1
#
_cell.length_a   1.000
_cell.length_b   1.000
_cell.length_c   1.000
_cell.angle_alpha   90.00
_cell.angle_beta   90.00
_cell.angle_gamma   90.00
#
_symmetry.space_group_name_H-M   'P 1'
#
loop_
_entity.id
_entity.type
_entity.pdbx_description
1 polymer ?
#
loop_
_entity_poly.entity_id
_entity_poly.type
_entity_poly.pdbx_seq_one_letter_code
_entity_poly.pdbx_strand_id
1 'polypeptide(L)'
;MTEPEVSVPAVMRNYHEVLRNDLAKVLAPLAEAGDLVGFAAAWQGYVQAIEVHAAMEDGVAGAGGGITTMLDQLFDGAVNAALFRAEHADEHELQAAVMRAIPLGAGALRDAWGSYRACAEAHLQHEEDIMMPLVARLPQQGRAALFAEWCVSAGMAHGGFDTFVAHGVASLAAFGSTKNSPAGATRVFAHSLKTVCTPAQWAHLQPLVRSAAGPQVWAAVVAEVPSLEAA
;
A
#
# COMPACT_ATOMS: atom_id res chain seq x y z
N MET A 1 -2.51 -24.02 -19.06
CA MET A 1 -1.63 -22.84 -19.14
C MET A 1 -0.90 -22.72 -17.81
N THR A 2 0.38 -22.37 -17.83
CA THR A 2 1.14 -22.05 -16.61
C THR A 2 0.72 -20.66 -16.11
N GLU A 3 0.52 -20.49 -14.81
CA GLU A 3 0.20 -19.18 -14.24
C GLU A 3 1.33 -18.18 -14.48
N PRO A 4 1.03 -16.86 -14.60
CA PRO A 4 2.06 -15.82 -14.65
C PRO A 4 2.97 -15.84 -13.42
N GLU A 5 4.25 -15.49 -13.61
CA GLU A 5 5.19 -15.37 -12.49
C GLU A 5 4.75 -14.35 -11.45
N VAL A 6 5.07 -14.63 -10.18
CA VAL A 6 4.77 -13.76 -9.05
C VAL A 6 5.82 -12.66 -8.93
N SER A 7 5.36 -11.41 -8.82
CA SER A 7 6.20 -10.31 -8.38
C SER A 7 6.03 -10.10 -6.88
N VAL A 8 6.83 -10.79 -6.06
CA VAL A 8 6.77 -10.70 -4.57
C VAL A 8 6.82 -9.24 -4.06
N PRO A 9 7.68 -8.35 -4.57
CA PRO A 9 7.70 -6.97 -4.10
C PRO A 9 6.40 -6.19 -4.33
N ALA A 10 5.52 -6.69 -5.19
CA ALA A 10 4.26 -6.02 -5.48
C ALA A 10 3.30 -5.95 -4.29
N VAL A 11 3.51 -6.72 -3.22
CA VAL A 11 2.74 -6.55 -1.97
C VAL A 11 2.94 -5.16 -1.36
N MET A 12 4.15 -4.59 -1.52
CA MET A 12 4.47 -3.21 -1.12
C MET A 12 4.26 -2.24 -2.29
N ARG A 13 4.90 -2.52 -3.44
CA ARG A 13 4.93 -1.58 -4.58
C ARG A 13 3.54 -1.24 -5.12
N ASN A 14 2.62 -2.21 -5.21
CA ASN A 14 1.27 -1.88 -5.69
C ASN A 14 0.50 -1.04 -4.67
N TYR A 15 0.90 -1.00 -3.40
CA TYR A 15 0.27 -0.09 -2.44
C TYR A 15 0.66 1.38 -2.69
N HIS A 16 1.85 1.66 -3.22
CA HIS A 16 2.17 3.03 -3.68
C HIS A 16 1.25 3.46 -4.83
N GLU A 17 0.81 2.52 -5.68
CA GLU A 17 -0.20 2.79 -6.71
C GLU A 17 -1.59 3.03 -6.09
N VAL A 18 -1.95 2.34 -5.01
CA VAL A 18 -3.17 2.61 -4.22
C VAL A 18 -3.12 4.03 -3.65
N LEU A 19 -2.02 4.41 -3.00
CA LEU A 19 -1.85 5.74 -2.42
C LEU A 19 -1.92 6.84 -3.50
N ARG A 20 -1.29 6.64 -4.66
CA ARG A 20 -1.43 7.56 -5.80
C ARG A 20 -2.86 7.65 -6.33
N ASN A 21 -3.58 6.54 -6.38
CA ASN A 21 -5.00 6.53 -6.75
C ASN A 21 -5.84 7.32 -5.74
N ASP A 22 -5.62 7.12 -4.45
CA ASP A 22 -6.35 7.86 -3.41
C ASP A 22 -6.07 9.35 -3.50
N LEU A 23 -4.80 9.74 -3.65
CA LEU A 23 -4.42 11.14 -3.77
C LEU A 23 -5.07 11.80 -5.00
N ALA A 24 -4.94 11.19 -6.18
CA ALA A 24 -5.32 11.82 -7.43
C ALA A 24 -6.79 11.62 -7.84
N LYS A 25 -7.41 10.48 -7.48
CA LYS A 25 -8.71 10.05 -8.00
C LYS A 25 -9.81 10.09 -6.93
N VAL A 26 -9.46 10.16 -5.65
CA VAL A 26 -10.42 10.22 -4.54
C VAL A 26 -10.35 11.57 -3.83
N LEU A 27 -9.22 11.87 -3.20
CA LEU A 27 -9.08 13.03 -2.32
C LEU A 27 -9.03 14.35 -3.09
N ALA A 28 -8.28 14.43 -4.19
CA ALA A 28 -8.19 15.66 -4.98
C ALA A 28 -9.56 16.13 -5.52
N PRO A 29 -10.37 15.29 -6.19
CA PRO A 29 -11.71 15.71 -6.63
C PRO A 29 -12.63 16.19 -5.50
N LEU A 30 -12.56 15.54 -4.32
CA LEU A 30 -13.36 15.94 -3.14
C LEU A 30 -12.92 17.30 -2.60
N ALA A 31 -11.61 17.55 -2.50
CA ALA A 31 -11.06 18.84 -2.08
C ALA A 31 -11.40 19.97 -3.08
N GLU A 32 -11.30 19.70 -4.38
CA GLU A 32 -11.63 20.65 -5.46
C GLU A 32 -13.12 21.02 -5.44
N ALA A 33 -14.00 20.03 -5.26
CA ALA A 33 -15.44 20.23 -5.12
C ALA A 33 -15.83 20.92 -3.80
N GLY A 34 -14.93 21.00 -2.82
CA GLY A 34 -15.23 21.51 -1.49
C GLY A 34 -16.16 20.58 -0.69
N ASP A 35 -16.19 19.28 -1.02
CA ASP A 35 -16.96 18.28 -0.28
C ASP A 35 -16.22 17.87 1.00
N LEU A 36 -16.42 18.65 2.06
CA LEU A 36 -15.77 18.44 3.35
C LEU A 36 -16.12 17.11 3.99
N VAL A 37 -17.37 16.65 3.84
CA VAL A 37 -17.85 15.42 4.47
C VAL A 37 -17.30 14.20 3.73
N GLY A 38 -17.41 14.21 2.40
CA GLY A 38 -16.83 13.16 1.56
C GLY A 38 -15.31 13.08 1.74
N PHE A 39 -14.62 14.23 1.75
CA PHE A 39 -13.18 14.29 1.99
C PHE A 39 -12.82 13.71 3.35
N ALA A 40 -13.48 14.12 4.44
CA ALA A 40 -13.16 13.63 5.79
C ALA A 40 -13.32 12.10 5.91
N ALA A 41 -14.37 11.54 5.30
CA ALA A 41 -14.60 10.09 5.29
C ALA A 41 -13.53 9.34 4.50
N ALA A 42 -13.18 9.82 3.30
CA ALA A 42 -12.13 9.22 2.48
C ALA A 42 -10.74 9.35 3.13
N TRP A 43 -10.47 10.50 3.73
CA TRP A 43 -9.24 10.80 4.44
C TRP A 43 -8.97 9.83 5.60
N GLN A 44 -10.00 9.49 6.38
CA GLN A 44 -9.86 8.52 7.47
C GLN A 44 -9.41 7.15 6.96
N GLY A 45 -10.02 6.65 5.88
CA GLY A 45 -9.62 5.36 5.28
C GLY A 45 -8.19 5.40 4.74
N TYR A 46 -7.83 6.50 4.09
CA TYR A 46 -6.48 6.73 3.57
C TYR A 46 -5.40 6.77 4.67
N VAL A 47 -5.63 7.51 5.77
CA VAL A 47 -4.68 7.56 6.90
C VAL A 47 -4.52 6.19 7.56
N GLN A 48 -5.62 5.46 7.78
CA GLN A 48 -5.54 4.10 8.33
C GLN A 48 -4.73 3.15 7.44
N ALA A 49 -4.85 3.30 6.12
CA ALA A 49 -4.06 2.53 5.17
C ALA A 49 -2.56 2.88 5.22
N ILE A 50 -2.22 4.16 5.33
CA ILE A 50 -0.83 4.62 5.48
C ILE A 50 -0.22 4.11 6.78
N GLU A 51 -0.93 4.15 7.90
CA GLU A 51 -0.39 3.67 9.19
C GLU A 51 0.04 2.20 9.11
N VAL A 52 -0.74 1.36 8.44
CA VAL A 52 -0.38 -0.04 8.19
C VAL A 52 0.80 -0.16 7.22
N HIS A 53 0.80 0.62 6.13
CA HIS A 53 1.88 0.62 5.14
C HIS A 53 3.22 1.03 5.77
N ALA A 54 3.24 2.14 6.50
CA ALA A 54 4.39 2.64 7.22
C ALA A 54 4.86 1.63 8.29
N ALA A 55 3.95 0.90 8.94
CA ALA A 55 4.34 -0.19 9.84
C ALA A 55 5.02 -1.36 9.11
N MET A 56 4.61 -1.67 7.87
CA MET A 56 5.30 -2.66 7.02
C MET A 56 6.69 -2.17 6.57
N GLU A 57 6.91 -0.86 6.52
CA GLU A 57 8.19 -0.21 6.18
C GLU A 57 9.13 -0.09 7.36
N ASP A 58 8.66 0.48 8.48
CA ASP A 58 9.44 0.82 9.66
C ASP A 58 9.59 -0.35 10.65
N GLY A 59 8.65 -1.29 10.58
CA GLY A 59 8.55 -2.44 11.46
C GLY A 59 7.69 -2.21 12.69
N VAL A 60 7.33 -3.32 13.35
CA VAL A 60 6.61 -3.36 14.63
C VAL A 60 7.42 -4.21 15.60
N ALA A 61 7.75 -3.63 16.76
CA ALA A 61 8.57 -4.29 17.78
C ALA A 61 7.98 -5.67 18.17
N GLY A 62 8.77 -6.73 17.98
CA GLY A 62 8.39 -8.10 18.31
C GLY A 62 7.59 -8.85 17.25
N ALA A 63 7.30 -8.25 16.09
CA ALA A 63 6.56 -8.92 15.01
C ALA A 63 7.27 -8.90 13.65
N GLY A 64 7.91 -7.79 13.28
CA GLY A 64 8.65 -7.66 12.03
C GLY A 64 9.50 -6.39 12.02
N GLY A 65 10.69 -6.43 11.42
CA GLY A 65 11.61 -5.30 11.41
C GLY A 65 11.32 -4.23 10.36
N GLY A 66 10.37 -4.49 9.44
CA GLY A 66 10.07 -3.61 8.32
C GLY A 66 11.03 -3.77 7.14
N ILE A 67 10.56 -3.46 5.92
CA ILE A 67 11.40 -3.55 4.72
C ILE A 67 12.60 -2.60 4.78
N THR A 68 12.49 -1.45 5.44
CA THR A 68 13.60 -0.49 5.58
C THR A 68 14.79 -1.12 6.31
N THR A 69 14.53 -1.71 7.49
CA THR A 69 15.55 -2.40 8.28
C THR A 69 16.13 -3.60 7.55
N MET A 70 15.30 -4.38 6.85
CA MET A 70 15.78 -5.52 6.06
C MET A 70 16.77 -5.07 4.98
N LEU A 71 16.43 -4.01 4.23
CA LEU A 71 17.29 -3.50 3.17
C LEU A 71 18.58 -2.89 3.74
N ASP A 72 18.52 -2.20 4.88
CA ASP A 72 19.72 -1.68 5.54
C ASP A 72 20.69 -2.77 5.95
N GLN A 73 20.18 -3.89 6.48
CA GLN A 73 21.03 -5.03 6.86
C GLN A 73 21.70 -5.69 5.66
N LEU A 74 21.06 -5.65 4.48
CA LEU A 74 21.56 -6.29 3.27
C LEU A 74 22.40 -5.36 2.38
N PHE A 75 22.28 -4.05 2.56
CA PHE A 75 22.86 -3.03 1.67
C PHE A 75 23.50 -1.86 2.41
N ASP A 76 24.20 -2.14 3.50
CA ASP A 76 25.10 -1.21 4.21
C ASP A 76 24.43 0.10 4.67
N GLY A 77 23.19 0.04 5.15
CA GLY A 77 22.51 1.21 5.71
C GLY A 77 21.99 2.22 4.68
N ALA A 78 21.87 1.84 3.41
CA ALA A 78 21.45 2.72 2.32
C ALA A 78 20.06 3.36 2.52
N VAL A 79 19.15 2.69 3.24
CA VAL A 79 17.79 3.19 3.51
C VAL A 79 17.79 4.15 4.69
N ASN A 80 18.51 3.86 5.77
CA ASN A 80 18.69 4.82 6.88
C ASN A 80 19.33 6.13 6.40
N ALA A 81 20.26 6.06 5.44
CA ALA A 81 20.86 7.24 4.84
C ALA A 81 19.85 8.11 4.06
N ALA A 82 18.73 7.53 3.62
CA ALA A 82 17.66 8.22 2.90
C ALA A 82 16.61 8.86 3.82
N LEU A 83 16.68 8.66 5.14
CA LEU A 83 15.87 9.37 6.15
C LEU A 83 14.35 9.15 6.08
N PHE A 84 13.83 8.06 5.49
CA PHE A 84 12.37 7.81 5.36
C PHE A 84 11.60 7.90 6.68
N ARG A 85 12.15 7.40 7.79
CA ARG A 85 11.52 7.52 9.13
C ARG A 85 11.29 8.98 9.55
N ALA A 86 12.17 9.89 9.14
CA ALA A 86 11.99 11.32 9.40
C ALA A 86 10.91 11.90 8.48
N GLU A 87 10.88 11.47 7.21
CA GLU A 87 9.82 11.86 6.26
C GLU A 87 8.43 11.42 6.76
N HIS A 88 8.28 10.21 7.32
CA HIS A 88 7.04 9.77 7.96
C HIS A 88 6.60 10.68 9.12
N ALA A 89 7.55 11.19 9.91
CA ALA A 89 7.23 12.11 11.00
C ALA A 89 6.74 13.47 10.47
N ASP A 90 7.38 13.99 9.43
CA ASP A 90 6.97 15.23 8.76
C ASP A 90 5.59 15.07 8.09
N GLU A 91 5.33 13.90 7.48
CA GLU A 91 4.03 13.56 6.92
C GLU A 91 2.92 13.54 7.98
N HIS A 92 3.17 12.98 9.16
CA HIS A 92 2.19 12.99 10.26
C HIS A 92 1.79 14.41 10.67
N GLU A 93 2.72 15.37 10.68
CA GLU A 93 2.37 16.77 10.97
C GLU A 93 1.46 17.38 9.89
N LEU A 94 1.74 17.09 8.62
CA LEU A 94 0.92 17.52 7.50
C LEU A 94 -0.47 16.85 7.50
N GLN A 95 -0.54 15.56 7.85
CA GLN A 95 -1.82 14.87 8.02
C GLN A 95 -2.66 15.52 9.13
N ALA A 96 -2.03 15.87 10.25
CA ALA A 96 -2.69 16.58 11.33
C ALA A 96 -3.14 17.99 10.90
N ALA A 97 -2.39 18.66 10.02
CA ALA A 97 -2.78 19.95 9.45
C ALA A 97 -4.03 19.85 8.57
N VAL A 98 -4.13 18.80 7.73
CA VAL A 98 -5.33 18.52 6.92
C VAL A 98 -6.55 18.36 7.82
N MET A 99 -6.44 17.56 8.89
CA MET A 99 -7.54 17.35 9.84
C MET A 99 -7.98 18.65 10.54
N ARG A 100 -7.03 19.51 10.92
CA ARG A 100 -7.35 20.83 11.51
C ARG A 100 -8.01 21.77 10.51
N ALA A 101 -7.75 21.60 9.22
CA ALA A 101 -8.27 22.47 8.17
C ALA A 101 -9.74 22.15 7.79
N ILE A 102 -10.19 20.90 7.93
CA ILE A 102 -11.56 20.47 7.63
C ILE A 102 -12.64 21.37 8.28
N PRO A 103 -12.64 21.62 9.61
CA PRO A 103 -13.65 22.47 10.24
C PRO A 103 -13.52 23.96 9.87
N LEU A 104 -12.41 24.38 9.26
CA LEU A 104 -12.17 25.77 8.83
C LEU A 104 -12.73 26.06 7.42
N GLY A 105 -13.19 25.02 6.71
CA GLY A 105 -13.87 25.13 5.42
C GLY A 105 -12.99 24.82 4.20
N ALA A 106 -13.61 24.83 3.03
CA ALA A 106 -13.01 24.31 1.79
C ALA A 106 -11.72 25.03 1.35
N GLY A 107 -11.58 26.33 1.64
CA GLY A 107 -10.35 27.07 1.34
C GLY A 107 -9.16 26.54 2.13
N ALA A 108 -9.29 26.50 3.46
CA ALA A 108 -8.26 25.99 4.35
C ALA A 108 -7.93 24.52 4.05
N LEU A 109 -8.95 23.69 3.77
CA LEU A 109 -8.75 22.30 3.38
C LEU A 109 -7.88 22.20 2.13
N ARG A 110 -8.19 22.94 1.06
CA ARG A 110 -7.41 22.89 -0.18
C ARG A 110 -5.95 23.28 0.02
N ASP A 111 -5.69 24.29 0.83
CA ASP A 111 -4.31 24.73 1.11
C ASP A 111 -3.54 23.65 1.87
N ALA A 112 -4.09 23.13 2.97
CA ALA A 112 -3.45 22.08 3.77
C ALA A 112 -3.28 20.77 2.99
N TRP A 113 -4.31 20.38 2.23
CA TRP A 113 -4.28 19.23 1.33
C TRP A 113 -3.22 19.39 0.24
N GLY A 114 -3.10 20.57 -0.37
CA GLY A 114 -2.10 20.84 -1.39
C GLY A 114 -0.67 20.62 -0.87
N SER A 115 -0.38 21.08 0.34
CA SER A 115 0.91 20.83 1.00
C SER A 115 1.13 19.34 1.31
N TYR A 116 0.12 18.68 1.88
CA TYR A 116 0.22 17.24 2.18
C TYR A 116 0.46 16.42 0.91
N ARG A 117 -0.36 16.62 -0.13
CA ARG A 117 -0.27 15.88 -1.39
C ARG A 117 1.11 16.03 -2.03
N ALA A 118 1.66 17.24 -2.07
CA ALA A 118 2.98 17.47 -2.64
C ALA A 118 4.08 16.72 -1.86
N CYS A 119 3.99 16.66 -0.53
CA CYS A 119 4.90 15.88 0.30
C CYS A 119 4.76 14.37 0.04
N ALA A 120 3.53 13.85 0.10
CA ALA A 120 3.26 12.43 -0.09
C ALA A 120 3.69 11.93 -1.48
N GLU A 121 3.42 12.68 -2.54
CA GLU A 121 3.87 12.33 -3.89
C GLU A 121 5.41 12.32 -4.00
N ALA A 122 6.09 13.26 -3.34
CA ALA A 122 7.55 13.33 -3.31
C ALA A 122 8.17 12.18 -2.50
N HIS A 123 7.59 11.85 -1.36
CA HIS A 123 8.01 10.74 -0.50
C HIS A 123 7.89 9.40 -1.24
N LEU A 124 6.73 9.10 -1.84
CA LEU A 124 6.53 7.87 -2.63
C LEU A 124 7.55 7.73 -3.77
N GLN A 125 7.91 8.84 -4.42
CA GLN A 125 8.93 8.85 -5.46
C GLN A 125 10.33 8.60 -4.91
N HIS A 126 10.68 9.25 -3.79
CA HIS A 126 11.97 9.09 -3.13
C HIS A 126 12.19 7.64 -2.66
N GLU A 127 11.20 7.04 -2.01
CA GLU A 127 11.25 5.64 -1.60
C GLU A 127 11.46 4.71 -2.79
N GLU A 128 10.71 4.91 -3.88
CA GLU A 128 10.85 4.09 -5.08
C GLU A 128 12.25 4.22 -5.72
N ASP A 129 12.79 5.44 -5.81
CA ASP A 129 14.11 5.70 -6.40
C ASP A 129 15.25 5.01 -5.65
N ILE A 130 15.12 4.87 -4.32
CA ILE A 130 16.14 4.24 -3.47
C ILE A 130 15.87 2.75 -3.29
N MET A 131 14.66 2.36 -2.90
CA MET A 131 14.35 0.99 -2.48
C MET A 131 14.15 0.06 -3.66
N MET A 132 13.57 0.50 -4.79
CA MET A 132 13.33 -0.40 -5.92
C MET A 132 14.62 -1.01 -6.52
N PRO A 133 15.73 -0.24 -6.71
CA PRO A 133 17.00 -0.82 -7.10
C PRO A 133 17.56 -1.85 -6.11
N LEU A 134 17.37 -1.64 -4.80
CA LEU A 134 17.81 -2.56 -3.76
C LEU A 134 16.98 -3.84 -3.75
N VAL A 135 15.65 -3.70 -3.83
CA VAL A 135 14.70 -4.81 -3.93
C VAL A 135 14.98 -5.67 -5.17
N ALA A 136 15.34 -5.06 -6.30
CA ALA A 136 15.71 -5.79 -7.51
C ALA A 136 16.96 -6.68 -7.33
N ARG A 137 17.86 -6.31 -6.40
CA ARG A 137 19.08 -7.04 -6.07
C ARG A 137 18.87 -8.16 -5.04
N LEU A 138 17.71 -8.24 -4.39
CA LEU A 138 17.40 -9.32 -3.46
C LEU A 138 17.45 -10.68 -4.18
N PRO A 139 17.85 -11.76 -3.50
CA PRO A 139 17.82 -13.10 -4.09
C PRO A 139 16.39 -13.45 -4.56
N GLN A 140 16.26 -14.22 -5.64
CA GLN A 140 14.95 -14.72 -6.07
C GLN A 140 14.46 -15.82 -5.11
N GLN A 141 15.36 -16.74 -4.74
CA GLN A 141 15.07 -17.78 -3.76
C GLN A 141 14.95 -17.15 -2.37
N GLY A 142 13.91 -17.52 -1.62
CA GLY A 142 13.67 -17.01 -0.26
C GLY A 142 13.08 -15.61 -0.20
N ARG A 143 12.92 -14.89 -1.32
CA ARG A 143 12.35 -13.53 -1.34
C ARG A 143 10.97 -13.44 -0.70
N ALA A 144 10.10 -14.41 -0.97
CA ALA A 144 8.77 -14.46 -0.38
C ALA A 144 8.82 -14.55 1.15
N ALA A 145 9.73 -15.37 1.68
CA ALA A 145 9.91 -15.52 3.13
C ALA A 145 10.41 -14.22 3.77
N LEU A 146 11.32 -13.50 3.11
CA LEU A 146 11.77 -12.18 3.57
C LEU A 146 10.62 -11.18 3.65
N PHE A 147 9.80 -11.05 2.60
CA PHE A 147 8.65 -10.14 2.64
C PHE A 147 7.57 -10.57 3.65
N ALA A 148 7.39 -11.87 3.85
CA ALA A 148 6.48 -12.39 4.86
C ALA A 148 6.94 -12.02 6.29
N GLU A 149 8.23 -12.26 6.59
CA GLU A 149 8.83 -12.05 7.91
C GLU A 149 9.04 -10.58 8.26
N TRP A 150 9.42 -9.75 7.28
CA TRP A 150 9.80 -8.37 7.54
C TRP A 150 8.66 -7.38 7.32
N CYS A 151 7.80 -7.60 6.32
CA CYS A 151 6.77 -6.65 5.92
C CYS A 151 5.39 -7.08 6.42
N VAL A 152 4.90 -8.25 5.97
CA VAL A 152 3.52 -8.68 6.22
C VAL A 152 3.26 -8.92 7.71
N SER A 153 4.21 -9.53 8.41
CA SER A 153 4.13 -9.72 9.87
C SER A 153 3.95 -8.40 10.64
N ALA A 154 4.67 -7.34 10.23
CA ALA A 154 4.59 -6.03 10.84
C ALA A 154 3.23 -5.37 10.56
N GLY A 155 2.75 -5.41 9.31
CA GLY A 155 1.41 -4.93 8.95
C GLY A 155 0.30 -5.65 9.71
N MET A 156 0.39 -6.98 9.87
CA MET A 156 -0.58 -7.76 10.65
C MET A 156 -0.53 -7.42 12.15
N ALA A 157 0.66 -7.20 12.72
CA ALA A 157 0.83 -6.89 14.14
C ALA A 157 0.45 -5.46 14.51
N HIS A 158 0.57 -4.50 13.59
CA HIS A 158 0.06 -3.14 13.77
C HIS A 158 -1.46 -3.15 14.05
N GLY A 159 -2.18 -4.08 13.42
CA GLY A 159 -3.64 -4.11 13.39
C GLY A 159 -4.18 -3.30 12.21
N GLY A 160 -5.42 -3.62 11.79
CA GLY A 160 -6.05 -2.99 10.62
C GLY A 160 -5.66 -3.60 9.26
N PHE A 161 -4.85 -4.66 9.23
CA PHE A 161 -4.37 -5.29 8.00
C PHE A 161 -5.50 -5.78 7.07
N ASP A 162 -6.61 -6.27 7.63
CA ASP A 162 -7.79 -6.66 6.85
C ASP A 162 -8.39 -5.48 6.07
N THR A 163 -8.52 -4.32 6.73
CA THR A 163 -8.98 -3.07 6.11
C THR A 163 -7.98 -2.58 5.06
N PHE A 164 -6.68 -2.64 5.37
CA PHE A 164 -5.61 -2.28 4.44
C PHE A 164 -5.68 -3.11 3.14
N VAL A 165 -5.84 -4.44 3.25
CA VAL A 165 -5.96 -5.35 2.10
C VAL A 165 -7.24 -5.05 1.32
N ALA A 166 -8.38 -4.92 1.99
CA ALA A 166 -9.65 -4.63 1.33
C ALA A 166 -9.63 -3.28 0.60
N HIS A 167 -9.09 -2.23 1.23
CA HIS A 167 -8.92 -0.91 0.64
C HIS A 167 -8.03 -0.95 -0.60
N GLY A 168 -6.84 -1.57 -0.48
CA GLY A 168 -5.91 -1.68 -1.59
C GLY A 168 -6.49 -2.42 -2.79
N VAL A 169 -7.19 -3.54 -2.54
CA VAL A 169 -7.86 -4.29 -3.61
C VAL A 169 -8.99 -3.48 -4.25
N ALA A 170 -9.82 -2.79 -3.46
CA ALA A 170 -10.90 -1.96 -3.99
C ALA A 170 -10.36 -0.83 -4.89
N SER A 171 -9.30 -0.14 -4.45
CA SER A 171 -8.63 0.91 -5.22
C SER A 171 -8.04 0.37 -6.52
N LEU A 172 -7.28 -0.73 -6.49
CA LEU A 172 -6.72 -1.33 -7.70
C LEU A 172 -7.79 -1.87 -8.65
N ALA A 173 -8.88 -2.44 -8.13
CA ALA A 173 -9.99 -2.95 -8.94
C ALA A 173 -10.84 -1.83 -9.57
N ALA A 174 -10.87 -0.65 -8.96
CA ALA A 174 -11.53 0.52 -9.53
C ALA A 174 -10.64 1.24 -10.55
N PHE A 175 -9.35 1.39 -10.26
CA PHE A 175 -8.50 2.38 -10.91
C PHE A 175 -7.26 1.82 -11.60
N GLY A 176 -6.92 0.55 -11.36
CA GLY A 176 -5.70 -0.07 -11.84
C GLY A 176 -4.44 0.54 -11.25
N SER A 177 -3.37 0.48 -12.03
CA SER A 177 -2.07 1.11 -11.73
C SER A 177 -1.56 1.81 -12.99
N THR A 178 -0.47 2.56 -12.87
CA THR A 178 0.23 3.15 -14.02
C THR A 178 0.59 2.13 -15.11
N LYS A 179 0.83 0.87 -14.73
CA LYS A 179 1.32 -0.20 -15.64
C LYS A 179 0.29 -1.27 -16.00
N ASN A 180 -0.84 -1.33 -15.30
CA ASN A 180 -1.79 -2.43 -15.45
C ASN A 180 -3.23 -1.94 -15.39
N SER A 181 -4.10 -2.60 -16.16
CA SER A 181 -5.55 -2.47 -16.02
C SER A 181 -6.01 -2.83 -14.60
N PRO A 182 -7.27 -2.53 -14.22
CA PRO A 182 -7.78 -2.89 -12.91
C PRO A 182 -7.68 -4.39 -12.57
N ALA A 183 -8.00 -5.26 -13.53
CA ALA A 183 -7.81 -6.71 -13.36
C ALA A 183 -6.33 -7.09 -13.22
N GLY A 184 -5.45 -6.53 -14.06
CA GLY A 184 -4.02 -6.82 -14.01
C GLY A 184 -3.36 -6.37 -12.69
N ALA A 185 -3.69 -5.16 -12.22
CA ALA A 185 -3.15 -4.62 -10.97
C ALA A 185 -3.63 -5.41 -9.76
N THR A 186 -4.93 -5.74 -9.72
CA THR A 186 -5.54 -6.58 -8.68
C THR A 186 -4.92 -7.97 -8.66
N ARG A 187 -4.73 -8.61 -9.83
CA ARG A 187 -4.06 -9.90 -9.96
C ARG A 187 -2.65 -9.87 -9.40
N VAL A 188 -1.84 -8.88 -9.78
CA VAL A 188 -0.45 -8.75 -9.32
C VAL A 188 -0.39 -8.63 -7.81
N PHE A 189 -1.26 -7.81 -7.21
CA PHE A 189 -1.32 -7.63 -5.76
C PHE A 189 -1.77 -8.92 -5.06
N ALA A 190 -2.90 -9.51 -5.46
CA ALA A 190 -3.45 -10.71 -4.85
C ALA A 190 -2.51 -11.92 -4.97
N HIS A 191 -1.86 -12.10 -6.13
CA HIS A 191 -0.90 -13.19 -6.33
C HIS A 191 0.36 -13.02 -5.50
N SER A 192 0.82 -11.78 -5.34
CA SER A 192 1.93 -11.48 -4.45
C SER A 192 1.56 -11.72 -2.99
N LEU A 193 0.41 -11.20 -2.54
CA LEU A 193 -0.11 -11.36 -1.18
C LEU A 193 -0.25 -12.85 -0.82
N LYS A 194 -0.91 -13.66 -1.66
CA LYS A 194 -1.01 -15.11 -1.45
C LYS A 194 0.37 -15.76 -1.28
N THR A 195 1.35 -15.33 -2.07
CA THR A 195 2.70 -15.92 -2.08
C THR A 195 3.49 -15.64 -0.80
N VAL A 196 3.25 -14.50 -0.16
CA VAL A 196 3.90 -14.12 1.11
C VAL A 196 3.09 -14.55 2.33
N CYS A 197 1.86 -15.03 2.14
CA CYS A 197 1.02 -15.56 3.20
C CYS A 197 1.23 -17.07 3.41
N THR A 198 1.05 -17.50 4.66
CA THR A 198 0.76 -18.91 4.97
C THR A 198 -0.62 -19.30 4.43
N PRO A 199 -0.91 -20.61 4.25
CA PRO A 199 -2.25 -21.05 3.84
C PRO A 199 -3.37 -20.55 4.75
N ALA A 200 -3.17 -20.54 6.06
CA ALA A 200 -4.17 -20.04 7.01
C ALA A 200 -4.42 -18.53 6.87
N GLN A 201 -3.36 -17.73 6.67
CA GLN A 201 -3.51 -16.31 6.41
C GLN A 201 -4.22 -16.05 5.08
N TRP A 202 -3.89 -16.80 4.02
CA TRP A 202 -4.56 -16.66 2.74
C TRP A 202 -6.04 -17.05 2.82
N ALA A 203 -6.38 -18.16 3.48
CA ALA A 203 -7.77 -18.57 3.69
C ALA A 203 -8.61 -17.49 4.41
N HIS A 204 -7.99 -16.72 5.30
CA HIS A 204 -8.61 -15.56 5.96
C HIS A 204 -8.76 -14.34 5.03
N LEU A 205 -7.71 -14.01 4.27
CA LEU A 205 -7.67 -12.79 3.44
C LEU A 205 -8.40 -12.93 2.10
N GLN A 206 -8.46 -14.14 1.53
CA GLN A 206 -9.04 -14.39 0.21
C GLN A 206 -10.50 -13.93 0.08
N PRO A 207 -11.42 -14.19 1.03
CA PRO A 207 -12.78 -13.66 0.97
C PRO A 207 -12.84 -12.13 0.93
N LEU A 208 -11.93 -11.45 1.64
CA LEU A 208 -11.84 -9.99 1.65
C LEU A 208 -11.38 -9.47 0.28
N VAL A 209 -10.31 -10.05 -0.26
CA VAL A 209 -9.80 -9.72 -1.60
C VAL A 209 -10.88 -9.92 -2.66
N ARG A 210 -11.55 -11.07 -2.64
CA ARG A 210 -12.64 -11.40 -3.59
C ARG A 210 -13.79 -10.39 -3.50
N SER A 211 -14.21 -10.07 -2.27
CA SER A 211 -15.31 -9.12 -2.04
C SER A 211 -14.94 -7.72 -2.53
N ALA A 212 -13.75 -7.24 -2.17
CA ALA A 212 -13.27 -5.89 -2.51
C ALA A 212 -13.04 -5.71 -4.02
N ALA A 213 -12.58 -6.75 -4.72
CA ALA A 213 -12.37 -6.67 -6.17
C ALA A 213 -13.69 -6.55 -6.96
N GLY A 214 -14.79 -7.07 -6.40
CA GLY A 214 -16.05 -7.21 -7.10
C GLY A 214 -16.04 -8.38 -8.10
N PRO A 215 -17.23 -8.88 -8.49
CA PRO A 215 -17.38 -10.15 -9.17
C PRO A 215 -16.72 -10.18 -10.56
N GLN A 216 -16.76 -9.08 -11.30
CA GLN A 216 -16.21 -9.01 -12.66
C GLN A 216 -14.69 -9.02 -12.67
N VAL A 217 -14.06 -8.18 -11.83
CA VAL A 217 -12.59 -8.12 -11.74
C VAL A 217 -12.06 -9.41 -11.15
N TRP A 218 -12.69 -9.95 -10.10
CA TRP A 218 -12.28 -11.22 -9.52
C TRP A 218 -12.34 -12.37 -10.53
N ALA A 219 -13.41 -12.47 -11.34
CA ALA A 219 -13.52 -13.48 -12.38
C ALA A 219 -12.38 -13.39 -13.41
N ALA A 220 -11.99 -12.18 -13.82
CA ALA A 220 -10.84 -11.98 -14.70
C ALA A 220 -9.51 -12.38 -14.05
N VAL A 221 -9.32 -12.02 -12.77
CA VAL A 221 -8.12 -12.37 -11.98
C VAL A 221 -7.94 -13.89 -11.88
N VAL A 222 -8.99 -14.63 -11.52
CA VAL A 222 -8.90 -16.10 -11.37
C VAL A 222 -8.83 -16.85 -12.70
N ALA A 223 -9.32 -16.26 -13.79
CA ALA A 223 -9.12 -16.83 -15.12
C ALA A 223 -7.62 -16.85 -15.51
N GLU A 224 -6.84 -15.88 -15.05
CA GLU A 224 -5.39 -15.82 -15.26
C GLU A 224 -4.59 -16.61 -14.22
N VAL A 225 -5.06 -16.63 -12.96
CA VAL A 225 -4.38 -17.30 -11.83
C VAL A 225 -5.39 -18.16 -11.05
N PRO A 226 -5.79 -19.34 -11.57
CA PRO A 226 -6.78 -20.20 -10.92
C PRO A 226 -6.43 -20.62 -9.48
N SER A 227 -5.15 -20.66 -9.14
CA SER A 227 -4.69 -20.99 -7.80
C SER A 227 -5.17 -19.98 -6.77
N LEU A 228 -5.52 -18.75 -7.14
CA LEU A 228 -6.13 -17.77 -6.23
C LEU A 228 -7.50 -18.18 -5.71
N GLU A 229 -8.19 -19.17 -6.31
CA GLU A 229 -9.41 -19.76 -5.73
C GLU A 229 -9.14 -20.84 -4.68
N ALA A 230 -7.97 -21.48 -4.70
CA ALA A 230 -7.64 -22.52 -3.73
C ALA A 230 -7.28 -21.88 -2.37
N ALA A 231 -8.05 -22.24 -1.34
CA ALA A 231 -7.75 -21.97 0.07
C ALA A 231 -6.82 -23.04 0.64
#